data_AF-A0A067D2Z7-F1
#
_entry.id   AF-A0A067D2Z7-F1
#
_cell.length_a   1.000
_cell.length_b   1.000
_cell.length_c   1.000
_cell.angle_alpha   90.00
_cell.angle_beta   90.00
_cell.angle_gamma   90.00
#
_symmetry.space_group_name_H-M   'P 1'
#
loop_
_entity.id
_entity.type
_entity.pdbx_description
1 polymer ?
#
loop_
_entity_poly.entity_id
_entity_poly.type
_entity_poly.pdbx_seq_one_letter_code
_entity_poly.pdbx_strand_id
1 'polypeptide(L)'
;GELDEHEKIVSILKEVDVVISTVAYPQFLDQLKIVHAIKVAGNIKRFLPSEFGCEEDRVRPLPPFEAYLEKKRIVRRAIEAVEIPYTFVSANCYGAYFVNVLLRPFEPHDDVVVYGNGEAKAVFNYEEDIAKCTIKVINDPRTCNRIVIYRPQTNIISQLELISLWEQKTGRSFKRVHISEEELVKLSQIL
;
A
#
# COMPACT_ATOMS: atom_id res chain seq x y z
N GLY A 1 -3.50 9.69 -21.95
CA GLY A 1 -2.78 8.72 -22.78
C GLY A 1 -3.02 7.35 -22.20
N GLU A 2 -3.00 6.32 -23.03
CA GLU A 2 -3.23 4.94 -22.60
C GLU A 2 -1.91 4.21 -22.36
N LEU A 3 -1.90 3.22 -21.46
CA LEU A 3 -0.68 2.42 -21.20
C LEU A 3 -0.27 1.54 -22.40
N ASP A 4 -1.16 1.39 -23.39
CA ASP A 4 -0.90 0.68 -24.64
C ASP A 4 -0.17 1.54 -25.69
N GLU A 5 -0.08 2.87 -25.49
CA GLU A 5 0.63 3.78 -26.40
C GLU A 5 2.15 3.73 -26.16
N HIS A 6 2.80 2.58 -26.39
CA HIS A 6 4.21 2.32 -26.01
C HIS A 6 5.19 3.42 -26.46
N GLU A 7 5.19 3.78 -27.74
CA GLU A 7 6.10 4.80 -28.30
C GLU A 7 5.94 6.17 -27.63
N LYS A 8 4.70 6.52 -27.29
CA LYS A 8 4.38 7.78 -26.62
C LYS A 8 4.90 7.77 -25.18
N ILE A 9 4.75 6.65 -24.48
CA ILE A 9 5.31 6.48 -23.13
C ILE A 9 6.83 6.60 -23.19
N VAL A 10 7.50 5.89 -24.10
CA VAL A 10 8.96 5.97 -24.27
C VAL A 10 9.42 7.39 -24.55
N SER A 11 8.73 8.13 -25.42
CA SER A 11 9.04 9.53 -25.71
C SER A 11 8.99 10.40 -24.46
N ILE A 12 7.95 10.27 -23.64
CA ILE A 12 7.79 11.04 -22.40
C ILE A 12 8.85 10.62 -21.36
N LEU A 13 9.14 9.32 -21.27
CA LEU A 13 10.13 8.81 -20.32
C LEU A 13 11.54 9.35 -20.57
N LYS A 14 11.89 9.65 -21.83
CA LYS A 14 13.17 10.31 -22.18
C LYS A 14 13.30 11.74 -21.65
N GLU A 15 12.20 12.37 -21.24
CA GLU A 15 12.16 13.75 -20.74
C GLU A 15 12.14 13.84 -19.21
N VAL A 16 12.10 12.71 -18.50
CA VAL A 16 12.01 12.66 -17.03
C VAL A 16 13.09 11.79 -16.41
N ASP A 17 13.39 12.03 -15.15
CA ASP A 17 14.40 11.27 -14.40
C ASP A 17 13.79 10.16 -13.52
N VAL A 18 12.55 10.35 -13.06
CA VAL A 18 11.91 9.49 -12.05
C VAL A 18 10.51 9.16 -12.50
N VAL A 19 10.11 7.91 -12.32
CA VAL A 19 8.76 7.42 -12.58
C VAL A 19 8.15 6.92 -11.27
N ILE A 20 6.94 7.38 -10.96
CA ILE A 20 6.15 6.87 -9.84
C ILE A 20 4.83 6.35 -10.43
N SER A 21 4.55 5.08 -10.20
CA SER A 21 3.28 4.46 -10.56
C SER A 21 2.36 4.39 -9.34
N THR A 22 1.11 4.81 -9.49
CA THR A 22 0.07 4.73 -8.46
C THR A 22 -1.21 4.08 -9.00
N VAL A 23 -1.06 3.17 -9.98
CA VAL A 23 -2.20 2.48 -10.59
C VAL A 23 -2.88 1.53 -9.58
N ALA A 24 -4.19 1.38 -9.70
CA ALA A 24 -4.97 0.52 -8.82
C ALA A 24 -4.83 -0.98 -9.18
N TYR A 25 -5.34 -1.85 -8.31
CA TYR A 25 -5.23 -3.30 -8.47
C TYR A 25 -5.79 -3.89 -9.79
N PRO A 26 -6.92 -3.41 -10.36
CA PRO A 26 -7.43 -4.01 -11.59
C PRO A 26 -6.45 -3.89 -12.77
N GLN A 27 -5.67 -2.82 -12.83
CA GLN A 27 -4.66 -2.54 -13.85
C GLN A 27 -3.23 -2.86 -13.37
N PHE A 28 -3.07 -3.61 -12.28
CA PHE A 28 -1.75 -3.72 -11.62
C PHE A 28 -0.65 -4.24 -12.56
N LEU A 29 -0.98 -5.25 -13.37
CA LEU A 29 -0.04 -5.88 -14.31
C LEU A 29 0.26 -5.01 -15.53
N ASP A 30 -0.51 -3.94 -15.80
CA ASP A 30 -0.18 -3.00 -16.85
C ASP A 30 1.12 -2.22 -16.56
N GLN A 31 1.60 -2.24 -15.30
CA GLN A 31 2.92 -1.71 -14.95
C GLN A 31 4.07 -2.44 -15.67
N LEU A 32 3.87 -3.66 -16.16
CA LEU A 32 4.86 -4.35 -17.00
C LEU A 32 5.13 -3.57 -18.32
N LYS A 33 4.13 -2.85 -18.83
CA LYS A 33 4.27 -1.97 -19.99
C LYS A 33 5.15 -0.76 -19.65
N ILE A 34 5.00 -0.21 -18.45
CA ILE A 34 5.85 0.86 -17.92
C ILE A 34 7.29 0.36 -17.76
N VAL A 35 7.49 -0.82 -17.16
CA VAL A 35 8.82 -1.45 -17.02
C VAL A 35 9.50 -1.61 -18.38
N HIS A 36 8.76 -2.11 -19.38
CA HIS A 36 9.30 -2.25 -20.73
C HIS A 36 9.69 -0.89 -21.34
N ALA A 37 8.84 0.12 -21.22
CA ALA A 37 9.12 1.45 -21.74
C ALA A 37 10.31 2.13 -21.03
N ILE A 38 10.45 1.96 -19.70
CA ILE A 38 11.60 2.45 -18.94
C ILE A 38 12.89 1.85 -19.47
N LYS A 39 12.91 0.53 -19.71
CA LYS A 39 14.08 -0.16 -20.27
C LYS A 39 14.48 0.42 -21.63
N VAL A 40 13.52 0.69 -22.51
CA VAL A 40 13.76 1.27 -23.83
C VAL A 40 14.24 2.72 -23.75
N ALA A 41 13.68 3.53 -22.84
CA ALA A 41 14.07 4.92 -22.66
C ALA A 41 15.52 5.05 -22.12
N GLY A 42 15.91 4.19 -21.17
CA GLY A 42 17.30 4.03 -20.73
C GLY A 42 17.87 5.16 -19.86
N ASN A 43 17.11 6.22 -19.60
CA ASN A 43 17.54 7.41 -18.84
C ASN A 43 16.94 7.52 -17.43
N ILE A 44 16.03 6.62 -17.04
CA ILE A 44 15.34 6.69 -15.75
C ILE A 44 16.30 6.36 -14.60
N LYS A 45 16.38 7.28 -13.64
CA LYS A 45 17.22 7.20 -12.43
C LYS A 45 16.53 6.52 -11.27
N ARG A 46 15.19 6.48 -11.26
CA ARG A 46 14.41 5.76 -10.24
C ARG A 46 13.01 5.41 -10.72
N PHE A 47 12.58 4.18 -10.45
CA PHE A 47 11.19 3.74 -10.57
C PHE A 47 10.61 3.34 -9.21
N LEU A 48 9.44 3.87 -8.88
CA LEU A 48 8.62 3.46 -7.75
C LEU A 48 7.36 2.79 -8.32
N PRO A 49 7.23 1.45 -8.29
CA PRO A 49 5.98 0.79 -8.66
C PRO A 49 4.87 1.09 -7.64
N SER A 50 3.62 0.77 -8.02
CA SER A 50 2.42 0.99 -7.19
C SER A 50 2.38 -0.01 -6.02
N GLU A 51 3.14 0.26 -4.98
CA GLU A 51 3.35 -0.66 -3.86
C GLU A 51 2.49 -0.28 -2.67
N PHE A 52 2.84 0.83 -2.03
CA PHE A 52 2.12 1.61 -1.01
C PHE A 52 1.19 0.82 -0.06
N GLY A 53 1.67 -0.32 0.45
CA GLY A 53 0.91 -1.18 1.36
C GLY A 53 1.82 -1.97 2.29
N CYS A 54 1.52 -3.26 2.47
CA CYS A 54 2.39 -4.20 3.18
C CYS A 54 3.68 -4.49 2.38
N GLU A 55 4.61 -5.19 3.01
CA GLU A 55 5.80 -5.72 2.36
C GLU A 55 5.50 -7.16 1.90
N GLU A 56 5.16 -7.33 0.62
CA GLU A 56 4.62 -8.58 0.07
C GLU A 56 5.61 -9.74 0.02
N ASP A 57 6.92 -9.49 0.00
CA ASP A 57 7.93 -10.56 -0.02
C ASP A 57 8.12 -11.21 1.36
N ARG A 58 7.59 -10.59 2.43
CA ARG A 58 7.69 -11.05 3.83
C ARG A 58 6.38 -11.51 4.44
N VAL A 59 5.26 -11.48 3.70
CA VAL A 59 3.94 -11.89 4.21
C VAL A 59 3.29 -12.96 3.34
N ARG A 60 2.43 -13.75 3.96
CA ARG A 60 1.62 -14.81 3.33
C ARG A 60 0.18 -14.71 3.86
N PRO A 61 -0.67 -13.83 3.30
CA PRO A 61 -2.07 -13.72 3.69
C PRO A 61 -2.92 -14.88 3.13
N LEU A 62 -4.22 -14.83 3.41
CA LEU A 62 -5.20 -15.77 2.86
C LEU A 62 -5.28 -15.69 1.31
N PRO A 63 -5.69 -16.78 0.63
CA PRO A 63 -5.60 -16.89 -0.83
C PRO A 63 -6.18 -15.72 -1.64
N PRO A 64 -7.34 -15.13 -1.28
CA PRO A 64 -7.89 -14.00 -2.03
C PRO A 64 -6.93 -12.80 -2.08
N PHE A 65 -6.26 -12.48 -0.97
CA PHE A 65 -5.33 -11.36 -0.92
C PHE A 65 -3.96 -11.73 -1.47
N GLU A 66 -3.51 -12.98 -1.27
CA GLU A 66 -2.24 -13.47 -1.85
C GLU A 66 -2.25 -13.37 -3.38
N ALA A 67 -3.39 -13.61 -4.04
CA ALA A 67 -3.53 -13.43 -5.48
C ALA A 67 -3.27 -11.99 -5.95
N TYR A 68 -3.55 -10.98 -5.11
CA TYR A 68 -3.19 -9.59 -5.40
C TYR A 68 -1.72 -9.30 -5.12
N LEU A 69 -1.17 -9.83 -4.02
CA LEU A 69 0.24 -9.65 -3.68
C LEU A 69 1.16 -10.29 -4.71
N GLU A 70 0.77 -11.42 -5.29
CA GLU A 70 1.56 -12.09 -6.32
C GLU A 70 1.74 -11.23 -7.57
N LYS A 71 0.71 -10.45 -7.96
CA LYS A 71 0.83 -9.49 -9.06
C LYS A 71 1.90 -8.43 -8.78
N LYS A 72 2.07 -8.03 -7.52
CA LYS A 72 3.12 -7.11 -7.09
C LYS A 72 4.50 -7.74 -7.20
N ARG A 73 4.64 -8.97 -6.68
CA ARG A 73 5.90 -9.73 -6.78
C ARG A 73 6.33 -9.92 -8.24
N ILE A 74 5.41 -10.24 -9.14
CA ILE A 74 5.67 -10.33 -10.59
C ILE A 74 6.28 -9.02 -11.13
N VAL A 75 5.70 -7.87 -10.79
CA VAL A 75 6.22 -6.56 -11.21
C VAL A 75 7.60 -6.29 -10.60
N ARG A 76 7.82 -6.59 -9.30
CA ARG A 76 9.14 -6.46 -8.66
C ARG A 76 10.20 -7.29 -9.36
N ARG A 77 9.91 -8.58 -9.64
CA ARG A 77 10.84 -9.46 -10.37
C ARG A 77 11.13 -8.93 -11.78
N ALA A 78 10.12 -8.38 -12.47
CA ALA A 78 10.32 -7.80 -13.79
C ALA A 78 11.24 -6.57 -13.75
N ILE A 79 11.08 -5.69 -12.76
CA ILE A 79 11.95 -4.52 -12.54
C ILE A 79 13.40 -4.96 -12.29
N GLU A 80 13.60 -5.92 -11.38
CA GLU A 80 14.91 -6.44 -11.03
C GLU A 80 15.59 -7.13 -12.22
N ALA A 81 14.87 -7.92 -13.00
CA ALA A 81 15.40 -8.67 -14.15
C ALA A 81 15.94 -7.78 -15.27
N VAL A 82 15.52 -6.52 -15.34
CA VAL A 82 16.03 -5.54 -16.32
C VAL A 82 16.86 -4.43 -15.68
N GLU A 83 17.25 -4.63 -14.41
CA GLU A 83 18.19 -3.77 -13.67
C GLU A 83 17.76 -2.29 -13.60
N ILE A 84 16.44 -2.01 -13.58
CA ILE A 84 15.94 -0.65 -13.39
C ILE A 84 16.21 -0.20 -11.94
N PRO A 85 16.81 0.97 -11.71
CA PRO A 85 16.96 1.51 -10.37
C PRO A 85 15.59 1.71 -9.69
N TYR A 86 15.38 1.13 -8.52
CA TYR A 86 14.03 1.09 -7.91
C TYR A 86 13.99 1.58 -6.46
N THR A 87 12.78 1.88 -5.99
CA THR A 87 12.46 1.93 -4.55
C THR A 87 11.09 1.30 -4.33
N PHE A 88 11.01 0.23 -3.53
CA PHE A 88 9.74 -0.38 -3.15
C PHE A 88 9.26 0.22 -1.83
N VAL A 89 8.09 0.87 -1.85
CA VAL A 89 7.56 1.58 -0.69
C VAL A 89 6.49 0.75 0.01
N SER A 90 6.79 0.29 1.22
CA SER A 90 5.79 -0.25 2.13
C SER A 90 5.27 0.88 3.04
N ALA A 91 4.12 1.44 2.65
CA ALA A 91 3.51 2.59 3.32
C ALA A 91 2.66 2.20 4.55
N ASN A 92 2.44 0.90 4.79
CA ASN A 92 1.48 0.38 5.76
C ASN A 92 0.05 0.88 5.49
N CYS A 93 -0.77 1.07 6.52
CA CYS A 93 -2.18 1.44 6.38
C CYS A 93 -2.31 2.94 6.07
N TYR A 94 -3.11 3.25 5.04
CA TYR A 94 -3.54 4.61 4.76
C TYR A 94 -4.44 5.11 5.90
N GLY A 95 -3.99 6.15 6.59
CA GLY A 95 -4.53 6.58 7.87
C GLY A 95 -6.00 6.96 7.79
N ALA A 96 -6.35 7.93 6.93
CA ALA A 96 -7.74 8.36 6.79
C ALA A 96 -8.62 7.25 6.20
N TYR A 97 -8.11 6.48 5.23
CA TYR A 97 -8.83 5.34 4.67
C TYR A 97 -9.24 4.33 5.76
N PHE A 98 -8.29 3.82 6.54
CA PHE A 98 -8.61 2.81 7.55
C PHE A 98 -9.34 3.38 8.76
N VAL A 99 -9.13 4.64 9.13
CA VAL A 99 -9.98 5.30 10.15
C VAL A 99 -11.44 5.29 9.70
N ASN A 100 -11.73 5.60 8.44
CA ASN A 100 -13.09 5.57 7.90
C ASN A 100 -13.68 4.16 7.88
N VAL A 101 -12.91 3.16 7.46
CA VAL A 101 -13.36 1.76 7.40
C VAL A 101 -13.63 1.20 8.81
N LEU A 102 -12.74 1.46 9.77
CA LEU A 102 -12.80 0.83 11.10
C LEU A 102 -13.75 1.55 12.06
N LEU A 103 -13.83 2.88 11.99
CA LEU A 103 -14.58 3.70 12.95
C LEU A 103 -15.85 4.31 12.37
N ARG A 104 -16.05 4.27 11.04
CA ARG A 104 -17.24 4.80 10.35
C ARG A 104 -17.70 6.18 10.87
N PRO A 105 -16.79 7.16 11.02
CA PRO A 105 -17.04 8.36 11.84
C PRO A 105 -18.21 9.23 11.34
N PHE A 106 -18.64 9.06 10.09
CA PHE A 106 -19.72 9.81 9.46
C PHE A 106 -21.08 9.08 9.47
N GLU A 107 -21.13 7.84 9.99
CA GLU A 107 -22.35 7.04 10.05
C GLU A 107 -22.98 7.08 11.45
N PRO A 108 -24.32 7.14 11.58
CA PRO A 108 -24.99 6.95 12.87
C PRO A 108 -24.97 5.46 13.25
N HIS A 109 -24.09 5.09 14.18
CA HIS A 109 -23.94 3.71 14.66
C HIS A 109 -23.54 3.72 16.14
N ASP A 110 -23.91 2.66 16.86
CA ASP A 110 -23.56 2.47 18.28
C ASP A 110 -22.59 1.31 18.50
N ASP A 111 -22.12 0.68 17.42
CA ASP A 111 -21.19 -0.45 17.43
C ASP A 111 -19.95 -0.23 16.57
N VAL A 112 -18.88 -0.94 16.89
CA VAL A 112 -17.69 -1.03 16.04
C VAL A 112 -17.30 -2.49 15.90
N VAL A 113 -16.93 -2.87 14.68
CA VAL A 113 -16.45 -4.23 14.39
C VAL A 113 -14.99 -4.33 14.81
N VAL A 114 -14.68 -5.34 15.61
CA VAL A 114 -13.31 -5.70 16.00
C VAL A 114 -12.93 -7.00 15.28
N TYR A 115 -11.83 -6.97 14.53
CA TYR A 115 -11.34 -8.13 13.78
C TYR A 115 -10.39 -8.93 14.66
N GLY A 116 -10.71 -10.20 14.90
CA GLY A 116 -10.01 -11.05 15.87
C GLY A 116 -10.18 -10.54 17.29
N ASN A 117 -9.10 -10.58 18.08
CA ASN A 117 -9.08 -10.01 19.43
C ASN A 117 -8.83 -8.49 19.45
N GLY A 118 -8.45 -7.88 18.32
CA GLY A 118 -8.17 -6.46 18.20
C GLY A 118 -6.86 -5.97 18.83
N GLU A 119 -6.00 -6.87 19.33
CA GLU A 119 -4.73 -6.54 19.99
C GLU A 119 -3.55 -6.43 19.00
N ALA A 120 -3.69 -7.01 17.81
CA ALA A 120 -2.68 -6.95 16.77
C ALA A 120 -2.36 -5.49 16.42
N LYS A 121 -1.06 -5.20 16.31
CA LYS A 121 -0.55 -3.85 16.03
C LYS A 121 -0.48 -3.61 14.52
N ALA A 122 -0.95 -2.44 14.10
CA ALA A 122 -0.80 -1.93 12.74
C ALA A 122 -0.19 -0.52 12.78
N VAL A 123 0.21 -0.01 11.61
CA VAL A 123 0.79 1.34 11.46
C VAL A 123 -0.12 2.14 10.55
N PHE A 124 -0.61 3.28 11.04
CA PHE A 124 -1.50 4.17 10.30
C PHE A 124 -0.75 5.45 9.92
N ASN A 125 -0.47 5.63 8.64
CA ASN A 125 0.22 6.82 8.14
C ASN A 125 -0.75 7.68 7.36
N TYR A 126 -0.82 8.98 7.68
CA TYR A 126 -1.66 9.89 6.94
C TYR A 126 -1.19 10.00 5.48
N GLU A 127 -2.13 10.03 4.55
CA GLU A 127 -1.89 9.94 3.12
C GLU A 127 -1.00 11.09 2.61
N GLU A 128 -1.14 12.29 3.18
CA GLU A 128 -0.28 13.43 2.86
C GLU A 128 1.18 13.17 3.28
N ASP A 129 1.40 12.51 4.42
CA ASP A 129 2.74 12.15 4.88
C ASP A 129 3.34 11.01 4.07
N ILE A 130 2.52 10.05 3.62
CA ILE A 130 2.93 9.02 2.67
C ILE A 130 3.42 9.68 1.38
N ALA A 131 2.66 10.64 0.83
CA ALA A 131 3.05 11.36 -0.37
C ALA A 131 4.36 12.15 -0.17
N LYS A 132 4.45 12.96 0.90
CA LYS A 132 5.65 13.74 1.23
C LYS A 132 6.88 12.86 1.41
N CYS A 133 6.77 11.76 2.17
CA CYS A 133 7.87 10.82 2.35
C CYS A 133 8.26 10.14 1.04
N THR A 134 7.29 9.79 0.20
CA THR A 134 7.53 9.18 -1.10
C THR A 134 8.34 10.09 -2.01
N ILE A 135 8.02 11.39 -2.07
CA ILE A 135 8.82 12.36 -2.82
C ILE A 135 10.23 12.51 -2.23
N LYS A 136 10.39 12.46 -0.91
CA LYS A 136 11.72 12.54 -0.29
C LYS A 136 12.62 11.35 -0.65
N VAL A 137 12.06 10.16 -0.84
CA VAL A 137 12.87 8.97 -1.12
C VAL A 137 13.31 8.83 -2.58
N ILE A 138 12.72 9.56 -3.53
CA ILE A 138 13.03 9.35 -4.96
C ILE A 138 14.49 9.71 -5.33
N ASN A 139 15.04 10.73 -4.68
CA ASN A 139 16.40 11.24 -4.95
C ASN A 139 17.38 10.90 -3.82
N ASP A 140 16.94 10.21 -2.78
CA ASP A 140 17.82 9.76 -1.71
C ASP A 140 18.65 8.56 -2.22
N PRO A 141 19.99 8.64 -2.22
CA PRO A 141 20.83 7.52 -2.63
C PRO A 141 20.70 6.31 -1.68
N ARG A 142 20.31 6.53 -0.42
CA ARG A 142 20.16 5.47 0.59
C ARG A 142 18.96 4.55 0.32
N THR A 143 18.05 4.97 -0.54
CA THR A 143 16.80 4.26 -0.85
C THR A 143 16.80 3.63 -2.24
N CYS A 144 17.86 3.85 -3.03
CA CYS A 144 18.03 3.24 -4.34
C CYS A 144 18.26 1.74 -4.21
N ASN A 145 17.51 0.95 -4.98
CA ASN A 145 17.50 -0.52 -4.94
C ASN A 145 17.23 -1.07 -3.54
N ARG A 146 16.28 -0.44 -2.83
CA ARG A 146 15.87 -0.80 -1.47
C ARG A 146 14.36 -0.82 -1.32
N ILE A 147 13.94 -1.58 -0.32
CA ILE A 147 12.61 -1.49 0.29
C ILE A 147 12.66 -0.40 1.37
N VAL A 148 11.72 0.54 1.34
CA VAL A 148 11.55 1.57 2.37
C VAL A 148 10.23 1.33 3.08
N ILE A 149 10.28 1.25 4.41
CA ILE A 149 9.11 0.97 5.23
C ILE A 149 8.77 2.20 6.08
N TYR A 150 7.55 2.72 5.94
CA TYR A 150 7.06 3.83 6.74
C TYR A 150 6.48 3.32 8.05
N ARG A 151 7.35 3.16 9.06
CA ARG A 151 6.99 2.64 10.39
C ARG A 151 7.37 3.60 11.53
N PRO A 152 6.78 4.81 11.59
CA PRO A 152 7.00 5.70 12.72
C PRO A 152 6.41 5.09 14.01
N GLN A 153 7.18 5.13 15.10
CA GLN A 153 6.80 4.50 16.37
C GLN A 153 5.50 5.07 16.96
N THR A 154 5.26 6.37 16.76
CA THR A 154 4.07 7.07 17.23
C THR A 154 2.76 6.62 16.57
N ASN A 155 2.85 5.90 15.45
CA ASN A 155 1.68 5.52 14.67
C ASN A 155 1.37 4.02 14.78
N ILE A 156 2.13 3.29 15.62
CA ILE A 156 1.90 1.87 15.89
C ILE A 156 0.79 1.78 16.94
N ILE A 157 -0.36 1.20 16.55
CA ILE A 157 -1.54 1.12 17.41
C ILE A 157 -2.33 -0.16 17.12
N SER A 158 -3.00 -0.71 18.13
CA SER A 158 -3.97 -1.81 17.96
C SER A 158 -5.37 -1.28 17.65
N GLN A 159 -6.26 -2.14 17.19
CA GLN A 159 -7.65 -1.74 16.93
C GLN A 159 -8.36 -1.32 18.22
N LEU A 160 -8.13 -2.04 19.33
CA LEU A 160 -8.71 -1.70 20.64
C LEU A 160 -8.22 -0.35 21.16
N GLU A 161 -6.94 -0.04 20.99
CA GLU A 161 -6.38 1.26 21.37
C GLU A 161 -6.95 2.39 20.49
N LEU A 162 -7.07 2.15 19.18
CA LEU A 162 -7.66 3.11 18.24
C LEU A 162 -9.11 3.44 18.61
N ILE A 163 -9.92 2.42 18.89
CA ILE A 163 -11.31 2.60 19.34
C ILE A 163 -11.36 3.38 20.64
N SER A 164 -10.50 3.03 21.61
CA SER A 164 -10.47 3.70 22.92
C SER A 164 -10.07 5.18 22.80
N LEU A 165 -9.10 5.51 21.94
CA LEU A 165 -8.75 6.91 21.63
C LEU A 165 -9.91 7.65 20.94
N TRP A 166 -10.66 6.98 20.08
CA TRP A 166 -11.82 7.57 19.41
C TRP A 166 -12.96 7.86 20.38
N GLU A 167 -13.27 6.92 21.27
CA GLU A 167 -14.24 7.09 22.37
C GLU A 167 -13.85 8.28 23.25
N GLN A 168 -12.57 8.36 23.66
CA GLN A 168 -12.07 9.49 24.45
C GLN A 168 -12.21 10.83 23.72
N LYS A 169 -11.92 10.88 22.41
CA LYS A 169 -12.01 12.10 21.60
C LYS A 169 -13.44 12.57 21.37
N THR A 170 -14.38 11.63 21.24
CA THR A 170 -15.78 11.93 20.88
C THR A 170 -16.71 12.02 22.09
N GLY A 171 -16.29 11.50 23.24
CA GLY A 171 -17.17 11.34 24.42
C GLY A 171 -18.26 10.27 24.23
N ARG A 172 -18.14 9.43 23.20
CA ARG A 172 -19.06 8.34 22.89
C ARG A 172 -18.50 7.02 23.41
N SER A 173 -19.39 6.03 23.58
CA SER A 173 -18.99 4.64 23.81
C SER A 173 -19.65 3.75 22.75
N PHE A 174 -18.90 2.76 22.27
CA PHE A 174 -19.35 1.86 21.21
C PHE A 174 -19.39 0.42 21.71
N LYS A 175 -20.44 -0.32 21.31
CA LYS A 175 -20.49 -1.77 21.45
C LYS A 175 -19.45 -2.40 20.53
N ARG A 176 -18.44 -3.04 21.11
CA ARG A 176 -17.40 -3.75 20.35
C ARG A 176 -17.92 -5.13 19.95
N VAL A 177 -18.09 -5.35 18.65
CA VAL A 177 -18.58 -6.61 18.07
C VAL A 177 -17.41 -7.34 17.43
N HIS A 178 -17.01 -8.47 18.01
CA HIS A 178 -15.87 -9.23 17.51
C HIS A 178 -16.27 -10.16 16.38
N ILE A 179 -15.48 -10.18 15.31
CA ILE A 179 -15.47 -11.24 14.30
C ILE A 179 -14.23 -12.08 14.56
N SER A 180 -14.41 -13.37 14.87
CA SER A 180 -13.30 -14.27 15.18
C SER A 180 -12.40 -14.50 13.95
N GLU A 181 -11.16 -14.92 14.20
CA GLU A 181 -10.26 -15.34 13.14
C GLU A 181 -10.87 -16.47 12.29
N GLU A 182 -11.47 -17.47 12.93
CA GLU A 182 -12.14 -18.59 12.25
C GLU A 182 -13.23 -18.11 11.27
N GLU A 183 -14.04 -17.13 11.68
CA GLU A 183 -15.07 -16.56 10.82
C GLU A 183 -14.46 -15.76 9.66
N LEU A 184 -13.40 -14.99 9.90
CA LEU A 184 -12.68 -14.30 8.81
C LEU A 184 -12.08 -15.27 7.80
N VAL A 185 -11.49 -16.36 8.26
CA VAL A 185 -10.95 -17.42 7.39
C VAL A 185 -12.07 -18.04 6.57
N LYS A 186 -13.19 -18.39 7.20
CA LYS A 186 -14.35 -18.97 6.51
C LYS A 186 -14.92 -18.02 5.45
N LEU A 187 -15.09 -16.74 5.77
CA LEU A 187 -15.57 -15.73 4.82
C LEU A 187 -14.63 -15.57 3.62
N SER A 188 -13.32 -15.72 3.82
CA SER A 188 -12.34 -15.64 2.74
C SER A 188 -12.44 -16.78 1.70
N GLN A 189 -13.04 -17.91 2.06
CA GLN A 189 -13.17 -19.07 1.18
C GLN A 189 -14.37 -18.98 0.24
N ILE A 190 -15.26 -18.01 0.46
CA ILE A 190 -16.53 -17.85 -0.26
C ILE A 190 -16.44 -16.70 -1.30
N LEU A 191 -15.35 -15.93 -1.28
CA LEU A 191 -15.01 -14.86 -2.22
C LEU A 191 -14.30 -15.40 -3.46
#